data_AF-A0A835INJ4-F1
#
_entry.id   AF-A0A835INJ4-F1
#
_cell.length_a   1.000
_cell.length_b   1.000
_cell.length_c   1.000
_cell.angle_alpha   90.00
_cell.angle_beta   90.00
_cell.angle_gamma   90.00
#
_symmetry.space_group_name_H-M   'P 1'
#
loop_
_entity.id
_entity.type
_entity.pdbx_description
1 polymer ?
#
loop_
_entity_poly.entity_id
_entity_poly.type
_entity_poly.pdbx_seq_one_letter_code
_entity_poly.pdbx_strand_id
1 'polypeptide(L)'
;MKKIEDNNTLVFIVDIRADKKKIKAAIKKKYNIQTKKVNTLISNDVKVVVARRVGSSLVNVMRSGSPYQEKFATKALNRDIIFDASAKVLIEVGILPQLVKDLFTIGANQLPTRLKEVSATILANLLL
;
A
#
# COMPACT_ATOMS: atom_id res chain seq x y z
N MET A 1 37.83 -2.51 4.50
CA MET A 1 36.90 -3.63 4.81
C MET A 1 36.56 -3.60 6.30
N LYS A 2 35.60 -2.76 6.74
CA LYS A 2 35.22 -2.63 8.16
C LYS A 2 33.71 -2.47 8.40
N LYS A 3 32.86 -2.75 7.39
CA LYS A 3 31.40 -2.51 7.45
C LYS A 3 30.53 -3.76 7.33
N ILE A 4 31.14 -4.96 7.31
CA ILE A 4 30.42 -6.24 7.14
C ILE A 4 30.35 -7.04 8.46
N GLU A 5 30.97 -6.57 9.54
CA GLU A 5 31.16 -7.35 10.76
C GLU A 5 30.08 -7.12 11.83
N ASP A 6 29.35 -6.00 11.79
CA ASP A 6 28.42 -5.67 12.88
C ASP A 6 26.99 -6.21 12.69
N ASN A 7 26.63 -6.67 11.49
CA ASN A 7 25.32 -7.25 11.21
C ASN A 7 25.46 -8.48 10.29
N ASN A 8 25.33 -9.69 10.85
CA ASN A 8 25.25 -10.98 10.15
C ASN A 8 23.96 -11.12 9.30
N THR A 9 23.62 -10.12 8.47
CA THR A 9 22.44 -10.10 7.60
C THR A 9 22.85 -10.30 6.15
N LEU A 10 22.34 -11.36 5.53
CA LEU A 10 22.54 -11.66 4.11
C LEU A 10 21.26 -11.34 3.33
N VAL A 11 21.41 -10.67 2.19
CA VAL A 11 20.31 -10.33 1.28
C VAL A 11 20.33 -11.27 0.08
N PHE A 12 19.19 -11.87 -0.24
CA PHE A 12 19.03 -12.78 -1.36
C PHE A 12 17.83 -12.36 -2.21
N ILE A 13 17.94 -12.51 -3.53
CA ILE A 13 16.80 -12.45 -4.44
C ILE A 13 16.11 -13.82 -4.43
N VAL A 14 14.80 -13.82 -4.23
CA VAL A 14 13.97 -15.03 -4.15
C VAL A 14 12.77 -14.89 -5.08
N ASP A 15 12.16 -16.01 -5.46
CA ASP A 15 10.91 -16.02 -6.21
C ASP A 15 9.79 -15.33 -5.41
N ILE A 16 8.90 -14.60 -6.09
CA ILE A 16 7.78 -13.86 -5.47
C ILE A 16 6.81 -14.78 -4.73
N ARG A 17 6.74 -16.07 -5.08
CA ARG A 17 5.88 -17.08 -4.46
C ARG A 17 6.59 -17.84 -3.32
N ALA A 18 7.82 -17.45 -2.95
CA ALA A 18 8.59 -18.14 -1.93
C ALA A 18 8.22 -17.70 -0.50
N ASP A 19 7.79 -18.64 0.32
CA ASP A 19 7.50 -18.41 1.74
C ASP A 19 8.77 -18.39 2.59
N LYS A 20 8.74 -17.68 3.73
CA LYS A 20 9.86 -17.62 4.68
C LYS A 20 10.39 -18.99 5.12
N LYS A 21 9.52 -20.01 5.21
CA LYS A 21 9.90 -21.39 5.53
C LYS A 21 10.75 -22.03 4.43
N LYS A 22 10.33 -21.88 3.17
CA LYS A 22 11.05 -22.39 1.99
C LYS A 22 12.40 -21.71 1.86
N ILE A 23 12.44 -20.39 2.07
CA ILE A 23 13.68 -19.59 2.06
C ILE A 23 14.65 -20.09 3.15
N LYS A 24 14.16 -20.28 4.39
CA LYS A 24 14.98 -20.78 5.51
C LYS A 24 15.55 -22.18 5.23
N ALA A 25 14.75 -23.09 4.67
CA ALA A 25 15.18 -24.43 4.31
C ALA A 25 16.23 -24.41 3.18
N ALA A 26 16.02 -23.60 2.14
CA ALA A 26 16.95 -23.46 1.03
C ALA A 26 18.31 -22.88 1.47
N ILE A 27 18.31 -21.87 2.35
CA ILE A 27 19.55 -21.29 2.90
C ILE A 27 20.29 -22.31 3.75
N LYS A 28 19.58 -23.04 4.62
CA LYS A 28 20.19 -24.11 5.44
C LYS A 28 20.80 -25.20 4.56
N LYS A 29 20.11 -25.64 3.50
CA LYS A 29 20.61 -26.68 2.59
C LYS A 29 21.81 -26.21 1.77
N LYS A 30 21.79 -24.97 1.25
CA LYS A 30 22.78 -24.47 0.30
C LYS A 30 24.07 -23.98 0.98
N TYR A 31 23.96 -23.40 2.17
CA TYR A 31 25.08 -22.76 2.86
C TYR A 31 25.39 -23.37 4.24
N ASN A 32 24.59 -24.32 4.72
CA ASN A 32 24.69 -24.89 6.07
C ASN A 32 24.61 -23.86 7.21
N ILE A 33 23.88 -22.75 6.99
CA ILE A 33 23.72 -21.65 7.96
C ILE A 33 22.38 -21.77 8.69
N GLN A 34 22.38 -21.59 10.01
CA GLN A 34 21.15 -21.41 10.79
C GLN A 34 20.72 -19.94 10.79
N THR A 35 19.54 -19.65 10.25
CA THR A 35 18.98 -18.28 10.21
C THR A 35 18.17 -17.97 11.46
N LYS A 36 18.51 -16.87 12.15
CA LYS A 36 17.80 -16.37 13.33
C LYS A 36 16.44 -15.75 12.96
N LYS A 37 16.41 -14.88 11.94
CA LYS A 37 15.22 -14.18 11.46
C LYS A 37 15.27 -14.05 9.93
N VAL A 38 14.14 -14.26 9.27
CA VAL A 38 13.98 -14.03 7.82
C VAL A 38 13.01 -12.86 7.62
N ASN A 39 13.52 -11.78 7.06
CA ASN A 39 12.72 -10.65 6.61
C ASN A 39 12.58 -10.74 5.09
N THR A 40 11.38 -10.49 4.58
CA THR A 40 11.09 -10.45 3.15
C THR A 40 10.72 -9.02 2.81
N LEU A 41 11.49 -8.40 1.92
CA LEU A 41 11.17 -7.08 1.39
C LEU A 41 10.40 -7.27 0.09
N ILE A 42 9.25 -6.61 -0.02
CA ILE A 42 8.53 -6.49 -1.29
C ILE A 42 9.13 -5.29 -2.02
N SER A 43 9.60 -5.48 -3.25
CA SER A 43 10.11 -4.35 -4.06
C SER A 43 9.04 -3.27 -4.20
N ASN A 44 9.45 -2.01 -4.11
CA ASN A 44 8.54 -0.88 -4.23
C ASN A 44 7.79 -0.89 -5.57
N ASP A 45 8.39 -1.43 -6.64
CA ASP A 45 7.73 -1.55 -7.96
C ASP A 45 6.46 -2.39 -7.90
N VAL A 46 6.48 -3.51 -7.19
CA VAL A 46 5.31 -4.38 -7.03
C VAL A 46 4.23 -3.64 -6.26
N LYS A 47 4.59 -2.86 -5.24
CA LYS A 47 3.64 -2.04 -4.49
C LYS A 47 3.01 -0.96 -5.38
N VAL A 48 3.78 -0.35 -6.29
CA VAL A 48 3.25 0.63 -7.26
C VAL A 48 2.25 -0.03 -8.21
N VAL A 49 2.55 -1.22 -8.73
CA VAL A 49 1.63 -1.96 -9.62
C VAL A 49 0.34 -2.36 -8.90
N VAL A 50 0.45 -2.85 -7.66
CA VAL A 50 -0.71 -3.20 -6.84
C VAL A 50 -1.54 -1.94 -6.53
N ALA A 51 -0.89 -0.83 -6.16
CA ALA A 51 -1.57 0.44 -5.94
C ALA A 51 -2.29 0.95 -7.19
N ARG A 52 -1.71 0.79 -8.39
CA ARG A 52 -2.38 1.12 -9.66
C ARG A 52 -3.66 0.31 -9.85
N ARG A 53 -3.57 -1.01 -9.66
CA ARG A 53 -4.66 -1.95 -9.98
C ARG A 53 -5.77 -1.91 -8.93
N VAL A 54 -5.40 -1.83 -7.66
CA VAL A 54 -6.34 -1.64 -6.55
C VAL A 54 -6.92 -0.22 -6.58
N GLY A 55 -6.09 0.80 -6.81
CA GLY A 55 -6.53 2.20 -6.90
C GLY A 55 -7.57 2.42 -7.99
N SER A 56 -7.34 1.94 -9.21
CA SER A 56 -8.33 2.02 -10.30
C SER A 56 -9.62 1.28 -10.00
N SER A 57 -9.54 0.08 -9.42
CA SER A 57 -10.73 -0.66 -9.01
C SER A 57 -11.52 0.06 -7.90
N LEU A 58 -10.83 0.61 -6.90
CA LEU A 58 -11.45 1.34 -5.79
C LEU A 58 -12.08 2.65 -6.26
N VAL A 59 -11.45 3.36 -7.20
CA VAL A 59 -12.02 4.57 -7.80
C VAL A 59 -13.30 4.25 -8.58
N ASN A 60 -13.34 3.14 -9.32
CA ASN A 60 -14.56 2.69 -10.00
C ASN A 60 -15.67 2.33 -9.01
N VAL A 61 -15.31 1.68 -7.89
CA VAL A 61 -16.23 1.36 -6.80
C VAL A 61 -16.75 2.63 -6.12
N MET A 62 -15.91 3.67 -5.95
CA MET A 62 -16.33 4.98 -5.44
C MET A 62 -17.27 5.70 -6.41
N ARG A 63 -17.07 5.55 -7.73
CA ARG A 63 -17.95 6.14 -8.76
C ARG A 63 -19.30 5.43 -8.94
N SER A 64 -19.47 4.25 -8.35
CA SER A 64 -20.70 3.45 -8.47
C SER A 64 -21.95 4.12 -7.86
N GLY A 65 -21.78 5.22 -7.10
CA GLY A 65 -22.88 5.94 -6.46
C GLY A 65 -23.50 5.21 -5.27
N SER A 66 -23.01 4.03 -4.90
CA SER A 66 -23.42 3.33 -3.69
C SER A 66 -22.67 3.91 -2.49
N PRO A 67 -23.36 4.63 -1.57
CA PRO A 67 -22.71 5.23 -0.42
C PRO A 67 -22.10 4.18 0.52
N TYR A 68 -22.50 2.91 0.44
CA TYR A 68 -21.86 1.84 1.22
C TYR A 68 -20.49 1.44 0.64
N GLN A 69 -20.41 1.31 -0.69
CA GLN A 69 -19.20 0.91 -1.39
C GLN A 69 -18.14 2.02 -1.39
N GLU A 70 -18.58 3.27 -1.52
CA GLU A 70 -17.74 4.46 -1.39
C GLU A 70 -17.10 4.56 0.01
N LYS A 71 -17.86 4.27 1.07
CA LYS A 71 -17.35 4.21 2.45
C LYS A 71 -16.32 3.11 2.67
N PHE A 72 -16.50 1.96 2.04
CA PHE A 72 -15.55 0.85 2.16
C PHE A 72 -14.24 1.14 1.40
N ALA A 73 -14.35 1.72 0.21
CA ALA A 73 -13.21 2.08 -0.62
C ALA A 73 -12.35 3.19 0.01
N THR A 74 -12.96 4.25 0.54
CA THR A 74 -12.25 5.33 1.25
C THR A 74 -11.51 4.83 2.48
N LYS A 75 -12.11 3.90 3.24
CA LYS A 75 -11.44 3.26 4.39
C LYS A 75 -10.29 2.35 3.97
N ALA A 76 -10.40 1.65 2.83
CA ALA A 76 -9.36 0.78 2.31
C ALA A 76 -8.11 1.56 1.84
N LEU A 77 -8.28 2.80 1.35
CA LEU A 77 -7.20 3.66 0.88
C LEU A 77 -6.31 4.21 2.02
N ASN A 78 -6.85 4.33 3.24
CA ASN A 78 -6.13 4.91 4.38
C ASN A 78 -5.20 3.92 5.11
N ARG A 79 -5.36 2.60 4.89
CA ARG A 79 -4.48 1.58 5.47
C ARG A 79 -3.36 1.26 4.50
N ASP A 80 -2.16 1.76 4.77
CA ASP A 80 -0.89 1.19 4.29
C ASP A 80 -0.57 1.26 2.77
N ILE A 81 -1.45 1.82 1.92
CA ILE A 81 -1.26 1.84 0.46
C ILE A 81 -0.45 3.07 -0.02
N ILE A 82 -0.49 4.18 0.73
CA ILE A 82 0.10 5.46 0.30
C ILE A 82 1.56 5.51 0.75
N PHE A 83 2.47 5.28 -0.20
CA PHE A 83 3.89 5.62 -0.12
C PHE A 83 4.21 6.49 -1.34
N ASP A 84 5.29 7.27 -1.28
CA ASP A 84 5.59 8.35 -2.23
C ASP A 84 5.37 7.99 -3.73
N ALA A 85 5.80 6.80 -4.17
CA ALA A 85 5.60 6.37 -5.57
C ALA A 85 4.17 5.91 -5.91
N SER A 86 3.37 5.42 -4.95
CA SER A 86 1.96 5.07 -5.19
C SER A 86 1.04 6.28 -5.15
N ALA A 87 1.40 7.34 -4.42
CA ALA A 87 0.67 8.61 -4.39
C ALA A 87 0.53 9.21 -5.81
N LYS A 88 1.63 9.28 -6.56
CA LYS A 88 1.64 9.76 -7.95
C LYS A 88 0.69 8.98 -8.86
N VAL A 89 0.67 7.66 -8.71
CA VAL A 89 -0.22 6.79 -9.51
C VAL A 89 -1.69 6.98 -9.13
N LEU A 90 -2.00 7.16 -7.85
CA LEU A 90 -3.38 7.42 -7.41
C LEU A 90 -3.88 8.77 -7.92
N ILE A 91 -3.00 9.77 -8.03
CA ILE A 91 -3.29 11.06 -8.65
C ILE A 91 -3.59 10.89 -10.15
N GLU A 92 -2.76 10.14 -10.89
CA GLU A 92 -2.97 9.83 -12.32
C GLU A 92 -4.30 9.10 -12.56
N VAL A 93 -4.73 8.24 -11.64
CA VAL A 93 -6.01 7.51 -11.72
C VAL A 93 -7.22 8.43 -11.46
N GLY A 94 -7.00 9.66 -11.04
CA GLY A 94 -8.05 10.67 -10.87
C GLY A 94 -8.82 10.54 -9.57
N ILE A 95 -8.13 10.23 -8.47
CA ILE A 95 -8.74 10.13 -7.14
C ILE A 95 -9.03 11.50 -6.49
N LEU A 96 -8.27 12.53 -6.87
CA LEU A 96 -8.34 13.87 -6.26
C LEU A 96 -9.73 14.52 -6.38
N PRO A 97 -10.38 14.56 -7.56
CA PRO A 97 -11.69 15.20 -7.68
C PRO A 97 -12.74 14.52 -6.80
N GLN A 98 -12.64 13.20 -6.62
CA GLN A 98 -13.56 12.43 -5.79
C GLN A 98 -13.32 12.70 -4.30
N LEU A 99 -12.06 12.70 -3.83
CA LEU A 99 -11.74 13.03 -2.44
C LEU A 99 -12.16 14.46 -2.06
N VAL A 100 -11.99 15.42 -2.98
CA VAL A 100 -12.44 16.80 -2.79
C VAL A 100 -13.97 16.85 -2.73
N LYS A 101 -14.67 16.17 -3.65
CA LYS A 101 -16.13 16.06 -3.61
C LYS A 101 -16.61 15.46 -2.29
N ASP A 102 -16.02 14.36 -1.86
CA ASP A 102 -16.35 13.64 -0.63
C ASP A 102 -16.18 14.50 0.63
N LEU A 103 -15.14 15.34 0.65
CA LEU A 103 -14.85 16.27 1.75
C LEU A 103 -15.86 17.42 1.81
N PHE A 104 -16.15 18.05 0.65
CA PHE A 104 -16.95 19.27 0.56
C PHE A 104 -18.43 19.05 0.23
N THR A 105 -18.89 17.80 0.03
CA THR A 105 -20.32 17.52 -0.15
C THR A 105 -21.09 17.83 1.14
N ILE A 106 -22.11 18.68 1.02
CA ILE A 106 -23.01 19.10 2.10
C ILE A 106 -24.44 18.72 1.69
N GLY A 107 -25.19 18.06 2.58
CA GLY A 107 -26.60 17.68 2.34
C GLY A 107 -26.89 16.18 2.53
N ALA A 108 -27.98 15.69 1.93
CA ALA A 108 -28.51 14.34 2.14
C ALA A 108 -27.53 13.19 1.79
N ASN A 109 -26.54 13.46 0.93
CA ASN A 109 -25.50 12.51 0.53
C ASN A 109 -24.15 12.75 1.21
N GLN A 110 -24.11 13.52 2.32
CA GLN A 110 -22.85 13.81 2.99
C GLN A 110 -22.24 12.55 3.63
N LEU A 111 -20.92 12.42 3.51
CA LEU A 111 -20.19 11.42 4.26
C LEU A 111 -20.18 11.78 5.77
N PRO A 112 -20.25 10.76 6.66
CA PRO A 112 -20.01 10.93 8.09
C PRO A 112 -18.69 11.67 8.36
N THR A 113 -18.64 12.52 9.38
CA THR A 113 -17.48 13.36 9.73
C THR A 113 -16.16 12.58 9.81
N ARG A 114 -16.19 11.37 10.38
CA ARG A 114 -15.01 10.48 10.46
C ARG A 114 -14.45 10.06 9.11
N LEU A 115 -15.25 10.01 8.06
CA LEU A 115 -14.80 9.65 6.71
C LEU A 115 -14.35 10.87 5.90
N LYS A 116 -14.91 12.05 6.22
CA LYS A 116 -14.36 13.32 5.78
C LYS A 116 -12.94 13.53 6.32
N GLU A 117 -12.70 13.17 7.59
CA GLU A 117 -11.36 13.15 8.18
C GLU A 117 -10.41 12.21 7.44
N VAL A 118 -10.87 11.00 7.07
CA VAL A 118 -10.06 10.06 6.27
C VAL A 118 -9.71 10.64 4.90
N SER A 119 -10.68 11.25 4.22
CA SER A 119 -10.46 11.89 2.92
C SER A 119 -9.49 13.07 3.02
N ALA A 120 -9.61 13.89 4.08
CA ALA A 120 -8.68 14.99 4.37
C ALA A 120 -7.27 14.47 4.71
N THR A 121 -7.17 13.35 5.42
CA THR A 121 -5.89 12.71 5.77
C THR A 121 -5.18 12.18 4.52
N ILE A 122 -5.93 11.51 3.63
CA ILE A 122 -5.41 11.04 2.35
C ILE A 122 -4.93 12.23 1.49
N LEU A 123 -5.73 13.30 1.40
CA LEU A 123 -5.34 14.51 0.66
C LEU A 123 -4.09 15.17 1.25
N ALA A 124 -3.98 15.28 2.57
CA ALA A 124 -2.80 15.83 3.23
C ALA A 124 -1.55 14.99 2.94
N ASN A 125 -1.67 13.66 2.98
CA ASN A 125 -0.57 12.73 2.69
C ASN A 125 -0.18 12.69 1.20
N LEU A 126 -1.03 13.14 0.29
CA LEU A 126 -0.71 13.27 -1.14
C LEU A 126 -0.04 14.61 -1.48
N LEU A 127 -0.15 15.60 -0.60
CA LEU A 127 0.41 16.96 -0.78
C LEU A 127 1.76 17.16 -0.08
N LEU A 128 2.02 16.40 0.99
CA LEU A 128 3.26 16.38 1.77
C LEU A 128 4.28 15.42 1.17
#